data_AF-A0A819WJ95-F1
#
_entry.id   AF-A0A819WJ95-F1
#
_cell.length_a   1.000
_cell.length_b   1.000
_cell.length_c   1.000
_cell.angle_alpha   90.00
_cell.angle_beta   90.00
_cell.angle_gamma   90.00
#
_symmetry.space_group_name_H-M   'P 1'
#
loop_
_entity.id
_entity.type
_entity.pdbx_description
1 polymer ?
#
loop_
_entity_poly.entity_id
_entity_poly.type
_entity_poly.pdbx_seq_one_letter_code
_entity_poly.pdbx_strand_id
1 'polypeptide(L)'
;MAWASFGRHILIFHDRLLVAQWRSICLHYAPPIIIATYAACFYIYTIGFYPCQNYFDFQSLICSFLCYVFYKNIVLWEYGFHYVFSTICILIFNVGQLARVLYSQRRLRQSINSRKHRKIIFQAASLSLLFLITNLPCCIVNFFALASATGWIYAAVDFCNYYCIIQPPALPFVFMTTLPNIGTNINKIIHHVTNRRTAPLT
;
A
#
# COMPACT_ATOMS: atom_id res chain seq x y z
N MET A 1 -0.81 -3.06 -2.43
CA MET A 1 -0.73 -1.99 -3.45
C MET A 1 -0.54 -2.53 -4.87
N ALA A 2 0.36 -3.50 -5.09
CA ALA A 2 0.57 -4.13 -6.41
C ALA A 2 -0.75 -4.58 -7.08
N TRP A 3 -1.63 -5.26 -6.33
CA TRP A 3 -2.93 -5.67 -6.84
C TRP A 3 -3.82 -4.50 -7.27
N ALA A 4 -3.82 -3.38 -6.56
CA ALA A 4 -4.61 -2.21 -6.93
C ALA A 4 -4.13 -1.59 -8.25
N SER A 5 -2.81 -1.57 -8.50
CA SER A 5 -2.25 -1.15 -9.79
C SER A 5 -2.63 -2.12 -10.91
N PHE A 6 -2.55 -3.43 -10.65
CA PHE A 6 -2.92 -4.48 -11.60
C PHE A 6 -4.41 -4.50 -11.94
N GLY A 7 -5.28 -4.42 -10.93
CA GLY A 7 -6.73 -4.37 -11.09
C GLY A 7 -7.18 -3.14 -11.89
N ARG A 8 -6.55 -1.97 -11.65
CA ARG A 8 -6.79 -0.76 -12.46
C ARG A 8 -6.34 -0.94 -13.91
N HIS A 9 -5.24 -1.63 -14.14
CA HIS A 9 -4.77 -1.94 -15.49
C HIS A 9 -5.77 -2.85 -16.23
N ILE A 10 -6.29 -3.89 -15.59
CA ILE A 10 -7.32 -4.75 -16.19
C ILE A 10 -8.60 -3.97 -16.49
N LEU A 11 -9.08 -3.15 -15.54
CA LEU A 11 -10.33 -2.40 -15.68
C LEU A 11 -10.29 -1.38 -16.84
N ILE A 12 -9.14 -0.77 -17.12
CA ILE A 12 -9.02 0.27 -18.17
C ILE A 12 -8.92 -0.35 -19.57
N PHE A 13 -8.31 -1.53 -19.71
CA PHE A 13 -7.97 -2.09 -21.02
C PHE A 13 -8.84 -3.27 -21.45
N HIS A 14 -9.49 -3.93 -20.50
CA HIS A 14 -10.25 -5.15 -20.76
C HIS A 14 -11.70 -5.04 -20.26
N ASP A 15 -12.39 -3.94 -20.58
CA ASP A 15 -13.83 -3.77 -20.30
C ASP A 15 -14.67 -4.95 -20.82
N ARG A 16 -14.27 -5.58 -21.94
CA ARG A 16 -14.94 -6.75 -22.51
C ARG A 16 -14.75 -8.06 -21.70
N LEU A 17 -13.70 -8.19 -20.89
CA LEU A 17 -13.53 -9.37 -20.01
C LEU A 17 -14.45 -9.31 -18.78
N LEU A 18 -14.99 -8.13 -18.46
CA LEU A 18 -15.78 -7.88 -17.25
C LEU A 18 -17.30 -7.87 -17.51
N VAL A 19 -17.73 -8.25 -18.72
CA VAL A 19 -19.15 -8.26 -19.14
C VAL A 19 -20.01 -9.17 -18.26
N ALA A 20 -19.43 -10.22 -17.66
CA ALA A 20 -20.08 -10.99 -16.61
C ALA A 20 -19.76 -10.38 -15.23
N GLN A 21 -20.73 -9.67 -14.63
CA GLN A 21 -20.58 -8.99 -13.34
C GLN A 21 -20.01 -9.89 -12.22
N TRP A 22 -20.38 -11.17 -12.20
CA TRP A 22 -19.87 -12.15 -11.24
C TRP A 22 -18.39 -12.50 -11.43
N ARG A 23 -17.91 -12.58 -12.69
CA ARG A 23 -16.49 -12.83 -12.98
C ARG A 23 -15.63 -11.62 -12.64
N SER A 24 -16.16 -10.41 -12.85
CA SER A 24 -15.53 -9.15 -12.49
C SER A 24 -15.29 -9.02 -10.98
N ILE A 25 -16.31 -9.34 -10.18
CA ILE A 25 -16.20 -9.34 -8.71
C ILE A 25 -15.18 -10.40 -8.26
N CYS A 26 -15.31 -11.64 -8.71
CA CYS A 26 -14.39 -12.71 -8.28
C CYS A 26 -12.93 -12.38 -8.63
N LEU A 27 -12.65 -11.94 -9.86
CA LEU A 27 -11.29 -11.55 -10.27
C LEU A 27 -10.75 -10.36 -9.48
N HIS A 28 -11.60 -9.38 -9.11
CA HIS A 28 -11.15 -8.19 -8.39
C HIS A 28 -10.89 -8.45 -6.89
N TYR A 29 -11.77 -9.23 -6.25
CA TYR A 29 -11.74 -9.45 -4.79
C TYR A 29 -10.95 -10.69 -4.39
N ALA A 30 -10.82 -11.71 -5.24
CA ALA A 30 -10.10 -12.93 -4.87
C ALA A 30 -8.64 -12.68 -4.50
N PRO A 31 -7.84 -11.88 -5.25
CA PRO A 31 -6.43 -11.76 -4.94
C PRO A 31 -6.11 -10.99 -3.64
N PRO A 32 -6.82 -9.91 -3.27
CA PRO A 32 -6.73 -9.33 -1.94
C PRO A 32 -7.07 -10.32 -0.83
N ILE A 33 -8.11 -11.14 -1.02
CA ILE A 33 -8.52 -12.15 -0.05
C ILE A 33 -7.43 -13.21 0.10
N ILE A 34 -6.92 -13.76 -1.00
CA ILE A 34 -5.86 -14.77 -1.00
C ILE A 34 -4.60 -14.23 -0.29
N ILE A 35 -4.18 -13.01 -0.61
CA ILE A 35 -3.01 -12.37 0.02
C ILE A 35 -3.26 -12.16 1.52
N ALA A 36 -4.44 -11.68 1.90
CA ALA A 36 -4.79 -11.45 3.31
C ALA A 36 -4.83 -12.77 4.10
N THR A 37 -5.45 -13.81 3.55
CA THR A 37 -5.49 -15.14 4.16
C THR A 37 -4.09 -15.72 4.29
N TYR A 38 -3.26 -15.62 3.25
CA TYR A 38 -1.87 -16.06 3.30
C TYR A 38 -1.07 -15.34 4.40
N ALA A 39 -1.17 -14.01 4.46
CA ALA A 39 -0.48 -13.21 5.48
C ALA A 39 -0.96 -13.59 6.89
N ALA A 40 -2.28 -13.74 7.10
CA ALA A 40 -2.84 -14.15 8.38
C ALA A 40 -2.34 -15.53 8.80
N CYS A 41 -2.39 -16.52 7.90
CA CYS A 41 -1.88 -17.86 8.17
C CYS A 41 -0.39 -17.86 8.50
N PHE A 42 0.42 -17.09 7.75
CA PHE A 42 1.86 -16.97 8.00
C PHE A 42 2.14 -16.42 9.40
N TYR A 43 1.52 -15.29 9.78
CA TYR A 43 1.75 -14.69 11.10
C TYR A 43 1.18 -15.52 12.25
N ILE A 44 0.03 -16.17 12.08
CA ILE A 44 -0.50 -17.11 13.09
C ILE A 44 0.48 -18.27 13.31
N TYR A 45 1.04 -18.82 12.23
CA TYR A 45 2.02 -19.89 12.31
C TYR A 45 3.32 -19.42 12.99
N THR A 46 3.90 -18.31 12.56
CA THR A 46 5.19 -17.84 13.10
C THR A 46 5.11 -17.39 14.56
N ILE A 47 3.97 -16.84 14.99
CA ILE A 47 3.78 -16.37 16.37
C ILE A 47 3.36 -17.51 17.31
N GLY A 48 2.45 -18.38 16.87
CA GLY A 48 1.80 -19.36 17.75
C GLY A 48 2.40 -20.76 17.72
N PHE A 49 2.99 -21.18 16.60
CA PHE A 49 3.41 -22.57 16.38
C PHE A 49 4.91 -22.74 16.16
N TYR A 50 5.64 -21.67 15.86
CA TYR A 50 7.07 -21.75 15.67
C TYR A 50 7.78 -22.10 17.00
N PRO A 51 8.77 -23.01 17.02
CA PRO A 51 9.31 -23.61 18.25
C PRO A 51 10.27 -22.65 18.97
N CYS A 52 9.78 -21.50 19.41
CA CYS A 52 10.59 -20.50 20.08
C CYS A 52 9.72 -19.59 20.96
N GLN A 53 10.32 -19.03 22.03
CA GLN A 53 9.58 -18.32 23.07
C GLN A 53 9.63 -16.80 22.82
N ASN A 54 8.46 -16.19 22.64
CA ASN A 54 8.35 -14.73 22.47
C ASN A 54 8.70 -14.00 23.78
N TYR A 55 9.36 -12.85 23.66
CA TYR A 55 9.72 -12.00 24.79
C TYR A 55 8.91 -10.72 24.74
N PHE A 56 8.21 -10.40 25.84
CA PHE A 56 7.37 -9.21 25.95
C PHE A 56 7.98 -8.27 26.98
N ASP A 57 8.42 -7.11 26.53
CA ASP A 57 8.95 -6.06 27.39
C ASP A 57 8.01 -4.86 27.36
N PHE A 58 7.25 -4.69 28.44
CA PHE A 58 6.29 -3.59 28.59
C PHE A 58 6.95 -2.23 28.84
N GLN A 59 8.28 -2.19 29.07
CA GLN A 59 9.04 -0.95 29.24
C GLN A 59 9.63 -0.44 27.91
N SER A 60 9.68 -1.29 26.88
CA SER A 60 10.14 -0.92 25.55
C SER A 60 9.06 -0.18 24.75
N LEU A 61 9.49 0.72 23.85
CA LEU A 61 8.62 1.35 22.84
C LEU A 61 7.93 0.31 21.95
N ILE A 62 8.55 -0.85 21.78
CA ILE A 62 8.01 -1.99 21.03
C ILE A 62 7.74 -3.09 22.06
N CYS A 63 6.47 -3.24 22.45
CA CYS A 63 5.99 -4.12 23.53
C CYS A 63 6.27 -5.62 23.30
N SER A 64 6.69 -6.02 22.09
CA SER A 64 6.90 -7.42 21.72
C SER A 64 8.16 -7.61 20.89
N PHE A 65 9.05 -8.47 21.36
CA PHE A 65 10.12 -9.06 20.55
C PHE A 65 9.69 -10.44 20.09
N LEU A 66 9.30 -10.51 18.82
CA LEU A 66 8.90 -11.75 18.16
C LEU A 66 10.14 -12.60 17.95
N CYS A 67 10.14 -13.79 18.54
CA CYS A 67 11.34 -14.61 18.59
C CYS A 67 11.73 -15.17 17.20
N TYR A 68 10.79 -15.29 16.27
CA TYR A 68 11.09 -15.74 14.90
C TYR A 68 12.08 -14.81 14.18
N VAL A 69 12.22 -13.54 14.61
CA VAL A 69 13.14 -12.54 14.04
C VAL A 69 14.61 -12.94 14.24
N PHE A 70 14.93 -13.84 15.17
CA PHE A 70 16.30 -14.35 15.32
C PHE A 70 16.64 -15.46 14.31
N TYR A 71 15.64 -15.98 13.59
CA TYR A 71 15.82 -17.08 12.66
C TYR A 71 15.98 -16.58 11.22
N LYS A 72 17.21 -16.67 10.71
CA LYS A 72 17.61 -16.19 9.37
C LYS A 72 16.66 -16.60 8.25
N ASN A 73 16.12 -17.83 8.29
CA ASN A 73 15.25 -18.33 7.23
C ASN A 73 13.92 -17.59 7.16
N ILE A 74 13.30 -17.30 8.32
CA ILE A 74 12.03 -16.58 8.39
C ILE A 74 12.24 -15.11 8.04
N VAL A 75 13.29 -14.51 8.60
CA VAL A 75 13.70 -13.14 8.29
C VAL A 75 13.94 -12.97 6.80
N LEU A 76 14.71 -13.85 6.17
CA LEU A 76 14.97 -13.78 4.73
C LEU A 76 13.68 -13.93 3.91
N TRP A 77 12.75 -14.77 4.36
CA TRP A 77 11.45 -14.92 3.70
C TRP A 77 10.59 -13.65 3.83
N GLU A 78 10.46 -13.10 5.02
CA GLU A 78 9.68 -11.89 5.28
C GLU A 78 10.28 -10.70 4.52
N TYR A 79 11.55 -10.36 4.77
CA TYR A 79 12.19 -9.22 4.13
C TYR A 79 12.42 -9.43 2.63
N GLY A 80 12.83 -10.62 2.20
CA GLY A 80 13.08 -10.91 0.80
C GLY A 80 11.79 -10.99 -0.02
N PHE A 81 10.88 -11.87 0.38
CA PHE A 81 9.68 -12.16 -0.42
C PHE A 81 8.54 -11.18 -0.15
N HIS A 82 8.29 -10.78 1.10
CA HIS A 82 7.18 -9.85 1.38
C HIS A 82 7.56 -8.40 1.13
N TYR A 83 8.79 -7.99 1.47
CA TYR A 83 9.21 -6.60 1.28
C TYR A 83 9.89 -6.36 -0.07
N VAL A 84 11.03 -7.00 -0.35
CA VAL A 84 11.83 -6.70 -1.56
C VAL A 84 11.08 -7.09 -2.83
N PHE A 85 10.59 -8.33 -2.93
CA PHE A 85 9.87 -8.79 -4.12
C PHE A 85 8.59 -7.98 -4.37
N SER A 86 7.80 -7.70 -3.33
CA SER A 86 6.62 -6.84 -3.44
C SER A 86 6.97 -5.43 -3.92
N THR A 87 8.05 -4.84 -3.39
CA THR A 87 8.53 -3.51 -3.81
C THR A 87 8.95 -3.49 -5.28
N ILE A 88 9.69 -4.51 -5.73
CA ILE A 88 10.10 -4.65 -7.14
C ILE A 88 8.87 -4.79 -8.04
N CYS A 89 7.91 -5.64 -7.67
CA CYS A 89 6.67 -5.79 -8.42
C CYS A 89 5.91 -4.45 -8.52
N ILE A 90 5.76 -3.73 -7.41
CA ILE A 90 5.11 -2.41 -7.38
C ILE A 90 5.82 -1.46 -8.35
N LEU A 91 7.15 -1.40 -8.31
CA LEU A 91 7.95 -0.55 -9.19
C LEU A 91 7.72 -0.89 -10.67
N ILE A 92 7.82 -2.17 -11.04
CA ILE A 92 7.62 -2.64 -12.43
C ILE A 92 6.21 -2.29 -12.91
N PHE A 93 5.17 -2.56 -12.12
CA PHE A 93 3.79 -2.27 -12.51
C PHE A 93 3.53 -0.77 -12.63
N ASN A 94 4.06 0.05 -11.73
CA ASN A 94 3.86 1.49 -11.77
C ASN A 94 4.62 2.14 -12.92
N VAL A 95 5.86 1.73 -13.19
CA VAL A 95 6.63 2.17 -14.36
C VAL A 95 5.95 1.72 -15.66
N GLY A 96 5.50 0.48 -15.74
CA GLY A 96 4.76 -0.04 -16.90
C GLY A 96 3.46 0.71 -17.15
N GLN A 97 2.72 1.05 -16.08
CA GLN A 97 1.50 1.85 -16.16
C GLN A 97 1.80 3.28 -16.65
N LEU A 98 2.86 3.92 -16.15
CA LEU A 98 3.29 5.24 -16.59
C LEU A 98 3.69 5.23 -18.08
N ALA A 99 4.54 4.29 -18.48
CA ALA A 99 5.00 4.13 -19.86
C ALA A 99 3.83 3.94 -20.83
N ARG A 100 2.84 3.12 -20.47
CA ARG A 100 1.64 2.90 -21.29
C ARG A 100 0.76 4.13 -21.41
N VAL A 101 0.59 4.92 -20.35
CA VAL A 101 -0.20 6.17 -20.45
C VAL A 101 0.53 7.19 -21.32
N LEU A 102 1.85 7.29 -21.24
CA LEU A 102 2.64 8.15 -22.13
C LEU A 102 2.52 7.67 -23.59
N TYR A 103 2.56 6.37 -23.83
CA TYR A 103 2.39 5.79 -25.16
C TYR A 103 0.97 6.03 -25.70
N SER A 104 -0.08 5.83 -24.89
CA SER A 104 -1.47 6.04 -25.31
C SER A 104 -1.77 7.51 -25.63
N GLN A 105 -1.21 8.44 -24.84
CA GLN A 105 -1.31 9.88 -25.11
C GLN A 105 -0.64 10.26 -26.43
N ARG A 106 0.52 9.68 -26.74
CA ARG A 106 1.21 9.91 -28.01
C ARG A 106 0.45 9.32 -29.20
N ARG A 107 -0.08 8.10 -29.07
CA ARG A 107 -0.76 7.38 -30.16
C ARG A 107 -2.11 7.97 -30.51
N LEU A 108 -2.92 8.36 -29.53
CA LEU A 108 -4.32 8.71 -29.78
C LEU A 108 -4.56 10.19 -30.10
N ARG A 109 -3.60 11.12 -29.87
CA ARG A 109 -3.77 12.60 -30.04
C ARG A 109 -5.09 13.19 -29.50
N GLN A 110 -5.86 12.41 -28.74
CA GLN A 110 -7.22 12.76 -28.33
C GLN A 110 -7.15 13.48 -26.99
N SER A 111 -7.75 14.67 -26.96
CA SER A 111 -7.96 15.50 -25.77
C SER A 111 -8.92 14.87 -24.75
N ILE A 112 -9.47 13.69 -25.06
CA ILE A 112 -10.54 13.04 -24.31
C ILE A 112 -9.97 12.57 -22.96
N ASN A 113 -10.21 13.41 -21.94
CA ASN A 113 -9.92 13.19 -20.52
C ASN A 113 -8.45 13.21 -20.04
N SER A 114 -7.61 14.07 -20.63
CA SER A 114 -6.24 14.33 -20.13
C SER A 114 -6.18 14.66 -18.63
N ARG A 115 -7.15 15.42 -18.10
CA ARG A 115 -7.23 15.75 -16.67
C ARG A 115 -7.47 14.51 -15.77
N LYS A 116 -8.34 13.58 -16.19
CA LYS A 116 -8.63 12.35 -15.41
C LYS A 116 -7.44 11.40 -15.42
N HIS A 117 -6.78 11.23 -16.57
CA HIS A 117 -5.58 10.40 -16.69
C HIS A 117 -4.40 10.97 -15.89
N ARG A 118 -4.17 12.29 -15.93
CA ARG A 118 -3.13 12.96 -15.15
C ARG A 118 -3.31 12.76 -13.64
N LYS A 119 -4.56 12.84 -13.15
CA LYS A 119 -4.88 12.57 -11.74
C LYS A 119 -4.54 11.14 -11.33
N ILE A 120 -4.92 10.15 -12.14
CA ILE A 120 -4.63 8.74 -11.86
C ILE A 120 -3.12 8.46 -11.87
N ILE A 121 -2.39 9.04 -12.82
CA ILE A 121 -0.92 8.95 -12.85
C ILE A 121 -0.31 9.59 -11.60
N PHE A 122 -0.74 10.79 -11.24
CA PHE A 122 -0.23 11.49 -10.06
C PHE A 122 -0.44 10.66 -8.80
N GLN A 123 -1.62 10.06 -8.63
CA GLN A 123 -1.90 9.16 -7.51
C GLN A 123 -0.98 7.94 -7.49
N ALA A 124 -0.79 7.27 -8.63
CA ALA A 124 0.08 6.11 -8.72
C ALA A 124 1.54 6.49 -8.44
N ALA A 125 1.99 7.65 -8.92
CA ALA A 125 3.33 8.19 -8.66
C ALA A 125 3.52 8.57 -7.19
N SER A 126 2.57 9.30 -6.59
CA SER A 126 2.60 9.65 -5.16
C SER A 126 2.60 8.42 -4.27
N LEU A 127 1.81 7.39 -4.63
CA LEU A 127 1.79 6.14 -3.89
C LEU A 127 3.11 5.36 -4.02
N SER A 128 3.69 5.33 -5.23
CA SER A 128 5.01 4.72 -5.46
C SER A 128 6.09 5.43 -4.66
N LEU A 129 6.08 6.75 -4.66
CA LEU A 129 7.04 7.59 -3.96
C LEU A 129 6.93 7.40 -2.44
N LEU A 130 5.70 7.41 -1.91
CA LEU A 130 5.45 7.13 -0.49
C LEU A 130 6.02 5.77 -0.11
N PHE A 131 5.78 4.73 -0.93
CA PHE A 131 6.27 3.38 -0.67
C PHE A 131 7.79 3.28 -0.76
N LEU A 132 8.42 3.97 -1.72
CA LEU A 132 9.88 4.04 -1.87
C LEU A 132 10.53 4.74 -0.68
N ILE A 133 10.02 5.91 -0.28
CA ILE A 133 10.57 6.70 0.83
C ILE A 133 10.45 5.92 2.15
N THR A 134 9.36 5.19 2.35
CA THR A 134 9.11 4.46 3.60
C THR A 134 9.80 3.10 3.64
N ASN A 135 9.77 2.31 2.56
CA ASN A 135 10.27 0.93 2.59
C ASN A 135 11.73 0.79 2.15
N LEU A 136 12.24 1.66 1.26
CA LEU A 136 13.62 1.53 0.77
C LEU A 136 14.66 1.70 1.90
N PRO A 137 14.55 2.71 2.80
CA PRO A 137 15.48 2.82 3.92
C PRO A 137 15.43 1.59 4.83
N CYS A 138 14.23 1.06 5.09
CA CYS A 138 14.04 -0.14 5.88
C CYS A 138 14.73 -1.36 5.25
N CYS A 139 14.58 -1.56 3.94
CA CYS A 139 15.26 -2.64 3.22
C CYS A 139 16.78 -2.52 3.32
N ILE A 140 17.32 -1.31 3.17
CA ILE A 140 18.77 -1.05 3.25
C ILE A 140 19.28 -1.38 4.65
N VAL A 141 18.63 -0.85 5.69
CA VAL A 141 19.04 -1.07 7.08
C VAL A 141 18.98 -2.55 7.45
N ASN A 142 17.91 -3.25 7.08
CA ASN A 142 17.78 -4.69 7.34
C ASN A 142 18.83 -5.52 6.58
N PHE A 143 19.20 -5.11 5.36
CA PHE A 143 20.28 -5.77 4.63
C PHE A 143 21.63 -5.61 5.35
N PHE A 144 21.93 -4.41 5.87
CA PHE A 144 23.14 -4.18 6.68
C PHE A 144 23.10 -4.91 8.02
N ALA A 145 21.92 -5.06 8.63
CA ALA A 145 21.73 -5.85 9.85
C ALA A 145 22.05 -7.34 9.66
N LEU A 146 21.77 -7.87 8.47
CA LEU A 146 22.14 -9.24 8.13
C LEU A 146 23.65 -9.42 7.93
N ALA A 147 24.35 -8.37 7.48
CA ALA A 147 25.78 -8.41 7.20
C ALA A 147 26.66 -8.05 8.43
N SER A 148 26.14 -7.27 9.37
CA SER A 148 26.90 -6.75 10.52
C SER A 148 26.03 -6.57 11.76
N ALA A 149 26.56 -6.99 12.91
CA ALA A 149 25.88 -6.93 14.20
C ALA A 149 26.44 -5.79 15.07
N THR A 150 26.25 -4.55 14.64
CA THR A 150 26.64 -3.37 15.41
C THR A 150 25.43 -2.75 16.13
N GLY A 151 25.66 -2.14 17.29
CA GLY A 151 24.59 -1.56 18.11
C GLY A 151 23.76 -0.48 17.41
N TRP A 152 24.39 0.33 16.54
CA TRP A 152 23.69 1.39 15.79
C TRP A 152 22.71 0.86 14.75
N ILE A 153 22.91 -0.38 14.25
CA ILE A 153 21.99 -0.98 13.28
C ILE A 153 20.67 -1.35 13.93
N TYR A 154 20.69 -1.86 15.17
CA TYR A 154 19.44 -2.17 15.89
C TYR A 154 18.60 -0.92 16.12
N ALA A 155 19.21 0.19 16.53
CA ALA A 155 18.51 1.48 16.64
C ALA A 155 17.94 1.97 15.30
N ALA A 156 18.65 1.74 14.20
CA ALA A 156 18.17 2.07 12.86
C ALA A 156 17.00 1.17 12.42
N VAL A 157 17.01 -0.13 12.78
CA VAL A 157 15.91 -1.07 12.52
C VAL A 157 14.65 -0.65 13.27
N ASP A 158 14.78 -0.27 14.55
CA ASP A 158 13.64 0.19 15.35
C ASP A 158 13.04 1.48 14.78
N PHE A 159 13.89 2.42 14.36
CA PHE A 159 13.45 3.63 13.67
C PHE A 159 12.72 3.31 12.37
N CYS A 160 13.23 2.35 11.59
CA CYS A 160 12.60 1.88 10.35
C CYS A 160 11.21 1.26 10.61
N ASN A 161 11.09 0.39 11.61
CA ASN A 161 9.83 -0.22 12.00
C ASN A 161 8.80 0.84 12.42
N TYR A 162 9.21 1.84 13.20
CA TYR A 162 8.36 2.97 13.55
C TYR A 162 7.91 3.77 12.31
N TYR A 163 8.83 4.02 11.37
CA TYR A 163 8.53 4.76 10.15
C TYR A 163 7.52 4.03 9.25
N CYS A 164 7.54 2.69 9.22
CA CYS A 164 6.55 1.88 8.52
C CYS A 164 5.12 2.05 9.10
N ILE A 165 4.97 2.34 10.40
CA ILE A 165 3.66 2.57 11.05
C ILE A 165 2.99 3.86 10.53
N ILE A 166 3.77 4.82 10.05
CA ILE A 166 3.26 6.08 9.47
C ILE A 166 2.64 5.84 8.07
N GLN A 167 2.97 4.73 7.41
CA GLN A 167 2.53 4.47 6.04
C GLN A 167 1.00 4.26 5.91
N PRO A 168 0.33 3.40 6.70
CA PRO A 168 -1.13 3.24 6.64
C PRO A 168 -1.95 4.54 6.82
N PRO A 169 -1.67 5.41 7.82
CA PRO A 169 -2.43 6.65 7.98
C PRO A 169 -2.13 7.69 6.89
N ALA A 170 -0.98 7.63 6.21
CA ALA A 170 -0.68 8.51 5.08
C ALA A 170 -1.50 8.18 3.80
N LEU A 171 -1.96 6.93 3.67
CA LEU A 171 -2.68 6.46 2.46
C LEU A 171 -3.98 7.23 2.18
N PRO A 172 -4.91 7.41 3.14
CA PRO A 172 -6.12 8.18 2.93
C PRO A 172 -5.87 9.58 2.35
N PHE A 173 -4.81 10.28 2.79
CA PHE A 173 -4.47 11.60 2.28
C PHE A 173 -4.09 11.58 0.79
N VAL A 174 -3.30 10.58 0.39
CA VAL A 174 -2.97 10.38 -1.03
C VAL A 174 -4.23 10.09 -1.85
N PHE A 175 -5.17 9.29 -1.35
CA PHE A 175 -6.44 9.00 -2.04
C PHE A 175 -7.38 10.21 -2.10
N MET A 176 -7.47 10.99 -1.02
CA MET A 176 -8.34 12.17 -0.94
C MET A 176 -7.95 13.27 -1.92
N THR A 177 -6.65 13.50 -2.12
CA THR A 177 -6.17 14.52 -3.08
C THR A 177 -6.55 14.19 -4.54
N THR A 178 -6.88 12.92 -4.83
CA THR A 178 -7.15 12.48 -6.20
C THR A 178 -8.62 12.25 -6.54
N LEU A 179 -9.50 12.11 -5.55
CA LEU A 179 -10.92 11.85 -5.79
C LEU A 179 -11.59 13.08 -6.44
N PRO A 180 -12.05 12.98 -7.70
CA PRO A 180 -12.83 14.05 -8.30
C PRO A 180 -14.16 14.14 -7.53
N ASN A 181 -14.52 15.34 -7.08
CA ASN A 181 -15.78 15.69 -6.41
C ASN A 181 -15.85 15.56 -4.88
N ILE A 182 -14.77 15.24 -4.15
CA ILE A 182 -14.82 15.32 -2.68
C ILE A 182 -15.04 16.76 -2.23
N GLY A 183 -14.31 17.74 -2.78
CA GLY A 183 -14.47 19.15 -2.40
C GLY A 183 -15.88 19.68 -2.67
N THR A 184 -16.52 19.28 -3.77
CA THR A 184 -17.90 19.67 -4.08
C THR A 184 -18.92 18.96 -3.21
N ASN A 185 -18.70 17.70 -2.84
CA ASN A 185 -19.59 16.97 -1.93
C ASN A 185 -19.46 17.43 -0.47
N ILE A 186 -18.24 17.73 -0.01
CA ILE A 186 -18.01 18.32 1.32
C ILE A 186 -18.67 19.69 1.39
N ASN A 187 -18.50 20.56 0.40
CA ASN A 187 -19.17 21.86 0.38
C ASN A 187 -20.70 21.73 0.37
N LYS A 188 -21.25 20.73 -0.33
CA LYS A 188 -22.69 20.44 -0.30
C LYS A 188 -23.16 19.98 1.09
N ILE A 189 -22.41 19.10 1.75
CA ILE A 189 -22.72 18.62 3.11
C ILE A 189 -22.63 19.78 4.11
N ILE A 190 -21.57 20.59 4.04
CA ILE A 190 -21.39 21.78 4.87
C ILE A 190 -22.57 22.74 4.65
N HIS A 191 -22.92 23.07 3.41
CA HIS A 191 -24.09 23.91 3.12
C HIS A 191 -25.40 23.33 3.67
N HIS A 192 -25.59 22.02 3.57
CA HIS A 192 -26.81 21.37 4.05
C HIS A 192 -26.90 21.36 5.59
N VAL A 193 -25.77 21.20 6.28
CA VAL A 193 -25.68 21.31 7.74
C VAL A 193 -25.88 22.74 8.21
N THR A 194 -25.30 23.72 7.51
CA THR A 194 -25.47 25.15 7.83
C THR A 194 -26.92 25.59 7.64
N ASN A 195 -27.60 25.18 6.56
CA ASN A 195 -29.01 25.50 6.32
C ASN A 195 -29.97 24.84 7.32
N ARG A 196 -29.63 23.68 7.89
CA ARG A 196 -30.46 23.05 8.95
C ARG A 196 -30.35 23.75 10.30
N ARG A 197 -29.26 24.47 10.57
CA ARG A 197 -29.10 25.26 11.81
C ARG A 197 -29.82 26.61 11.77
N THR A 198 -30.21 27.09 10.58
CA THR A 198 -30.90 28.38 10.41
C THR A 198 -32.40 28.24 10.18
N ALA A 199 -32.97 27.03 10.25
CA ALA A 199 -34.43 26.85 10.17
C ALA A 199 -35.06 27.35 11.49
N PRO A 200 -35.91 28.39 11.47
CA PRO A 200 -36.60 28.86 12.67
C PRO A 200 -37.56 27.76 13.14
N LEU A 201 -37.55 27.51 14.45
CA LEU A 201 -38.56 26.68 15.13
C LEU A 201 -39.89 27.43 15.05
N THR A 202 -40.75 27.02 14.11
CA THR A 202 -42.17 27.40 14.06
C THR A 202 -43.03 26.31 14.66
#